data_AF-A0A7I7QJ30-F1
#
_entry.id   AF-A0A7I7QJ30-F1
#
_cell.length_a   1.000
_cell.length_b   1.000
_cell.length_c   1.000
_cell.angle_alpha   90.00
_cell.angle_beta   90.00
_cell.angle_gamma   90.00
#
_symmetry.space_group_name_H-M   'P 1'
#
loop_
_entity.id
_entity.type
_entity.pdbx_description
1 polymer ?
#
loop_
_entity_poly.entity_id
_entity_poly.type
_entity_poly.pdbx_seq_one_letter_code
_entity_poly.pdbx_strand_id
1 'polypeptide(L)'
;MTIRDERTEPPDVDRLARAMLQVHGAHDDDHESGTGDGPNSWSKAPDFASDPARAAAVREASLRDRERYLSAGLAPVDCRFCHVTVDVKKLGPTHTAVQWNSAASQRCAVFTELRASGGDSSRSRSCPKLADSIRHAVSEGCLEEMSSAPSPGDG
;
A
#
# COMPACT_ATOMS: atom_id res chain seq x y z
N MET A 1 -38.45 46.55 -21.53
CA MET A 1 -37.84 46.60 -20.19
C MET A 1 -37.56 45.16 -19.77
N THR A 2 -36.32 44.73 -19.99
CA THR A 2 -35.62 43.52 -19.49
C THR A 2 -36.42 42.25 -19.19
N ILE A 3 -36.39 41.29 -20.13
CA ILE A 3 -36.50 39.86 -19.82
C ILE A 3 -35.20 39.51 -19.09
N ARG A 4 -35.25 39.38 -17.76
CA ARG A 4 -34.10 38.92 -16.97
C ARG A 4 -34.00 37.41 -17.12
N ASP A 5 -32.87 37.00 -17.66
CA ASP A 5 -32.40 35.62 -17.82
C ASP A 5 -32.29 34.95 -16.42
N GLU A 6 -33.26 34.10 -16.08
CA GLU A 6 -33.34 33.34 -14.81
C GLU A 6 -32.26 32.24 -14.67
N ARG A 7 -31.30 32.13 -15.61
CA ARG A 7 -30.25 31.10 -15.57
C ARG A 7 -28.98 31.51 -14.82
N THR A 8 -28.94 32.71 -14.22
CA THR A 8 -27.75 33.26 -13.56
C THR A 8 -27.95 33.51 -12.07
N GLU A 9 -28.58 32.57 -11.35
CA GLU A 9 -28.55 32.57 -9.89
C GLU A 9 -27.90 31.27 -9.40
N PRO A 10 -26.81 31.32 -8.61
CA PRO A 10 -26.17 30.11 -8.12
C PRO A 10 -27.18 29.34 -7.26
N PRO A 11 -27.25 28.01 -7.41
CA PRO A 11 -28.26 27.21 -6.72
C PRO A 11 -28.12 27.38 -5.21
N ASP A 12 -29.27 27.55 -4.55
CA ASP A 12 -29.38 27.66 -3.10
C ASP A 12 -28.72 26.45 -2.43
N VAL A 13 -27.60 26.71 -1.75
CA VAL A 13 -26.74 25.72 -1.12
C VAL A 13 -27.48 24.92 -0.05
N ASP A 14 -28.43 25.54 0.66
CA ASP A 14 -29.20 24.86 1.70
C ASP A 14 -30.24 23.91 1.12
N ARG A 15 -30.86 24.32 0.00
CA ARG A 15 -31.77 23.45 -0.76
C ARG A 15 -31.02 22.28 -1.37
N LEU A 16 -29.84 22.51 -1.92
CA LEU A 16 -28.99 21.45 -2.46
C LEU A 16 -28.52 20.51 -1.34
N ALA A 17 -28.11 21.03 -0.19
CA ALA A 17 -27.68 20.24 0.96
C ALA A 17 -28.82 19.35 1.49
N ARG A 18 -30.04 19.89 1.65
CA ARG A 18 -31.22 19.10 2.05
C ARG A 18 -31.59 18.03 1.03
N ALA A 19 -31.52 18.35 -0.27
CA ALA A 19 -31.77 17.37 -1.32
C ALA A 19 -30.70 16.26 -1.29
N MET A 20 -29.43 16.61 -1.11
CA MET A 20 -28.34 15.63 -0.99
C MET A 20 -28.50 14.75 0.25
N LEU A 21 -28.89 15.32 1.40
CA LEU A 21 -29.19 14.56 2.62
C LEU A 21 -30.39 13.62 2.45
N GLN A 22 -31.41 14.02 1.68
CA GLN A 22 -32.55 13.16 1.36
C GLN A 22 -32.19 12.01 0.40
N VAL A 23 -31.29 12.26 -0.54
CA VAL A 23 -30.82 11.22 -1.49
C VAL A 23 -29.88 10.23 -0.81
N HIS A 24 -29.01 10.68 0.08
CA HIS A 24 -28.01 9.82 0.72
C HIS A 24 -28.50 9.19 2.05
N GLY A 25 -29.56 9.73 2.66
CA GLY A 25 -30.00 9.35 4.00
C GLY A 25 -29.05 9.89 5.07
N ALA A 26 -29.58 10.20 6.26
CA ALA A 26 -28.74 10.49 7.42
C ALA A 26 -28.11 9.17 7.89
N HIS A 27 -26.83 8.98 7.59
CA HIS A 27 -26.08 7.82 8.06
C HIS A 27 -25.86 7.98 9.58
N ASP A 28 -26.61 7.22 10.38
CA ASP A 28 -26.20 6.88 11.73
C ASP A 28 -25.10 5.80 11.59
N ASP A 29 -23.86 6.15 11.94
CA ASP A 29 -22.68 5.30 11.86
C ASP A 29 -22.69 4.21 12.97
N ASP A 30 -23.63 3.27 12.90
CA ASP A 30 -23.55 2.02 13.67
C ASP A 30 -23.06 0.89 12.76
N HIS A 31 -21.73 0.70 12.73
CA HIS A 31 -21.06 -0.40 12.03
C HIS A 31 -21.26 -1.74 12.77
N GLU A 32 -22.47 -2.29 12.74
CA GLU A 32 -22.72 -3.69 13.07
C GLU A 32 -22.36 -4.56 11.85
N SER A 33 -21.36 -5.42 12.01
CA SER A 33 -20.90 -6.36 10.98
C SER A 33 -21.91 -7.51 10.78
N GLY A 34 -22.99 -7.22 10.07
CA GLY A 34 -24.05 -8.18 9.74
C GLY A 34 -23.79 -8.92 8.44
N THR A 35 -23.68 -10.25 8.51
CA THR A 35 -23.80 -11.18 7.36
C THR A 35 -25.19 -11.04 6.76
N GLY A 36 -25.35 -10.26 5.68
CA GLY A 36 -26.67 -9.96 5.12
C GLY A 36 -26.62 -9.72 3.61
N ASP A 37 -27.23 -10.64 2.87
CA ASP A 37 -27.61 -10.53 1.46
C ASP A 37 -28.64 -9.40 1.29
N GLY A 38 -28.15 -8.18 1.10
CA GLY A 38 -28.96 -6.97 0.89
C GLY A 38 -28.38 -6.10 -0.23
N PRO A 39 -29.21 -5.36 -0.97
CA PRO A 39 -28.81 -4.63 -2.20
C PRO A 39 -27.88 -3.42 -1.96
N ASN A 40 -27.38 -3.23 -0.73
CA ASN A 40 -26.44 -2.19 -0.34
C ASN A 40 -25.08 -2.72 0.16
N SER A 41 -24.79 -4.01 0.01
CA SER A 41 -23.42 -4.54 0.11
C SER A 41 -22.77 -4.57 -1.26
N TRP A 42 -22.40 -3.41 -1.82
CA TRP A 42 -21.50 -3.41 -2.98
C TRP A 42 -20.09 -3.72 -2.48
N SER A 43 -19.83 -5.00 -2.19
CA SER A 43 -18.47 -5.49 -2.25
C SER A 43 -18.02 -5.38 -3.70
N LYS A 44 -16.91 -4.68 -3.98
CA LYS A 44 -16.40 -4.52 -5.36
C LYS A 44 -16.10 -5.86 -6.04
N ALA A 45 -16.00 -6.94 -5.27
CA ALA A 45 -15.90 -8.31 -5.76
C ALA A 45 -16.89 -9.22 -4.98
N PRO A 46 -17.53 -10.20 -5.63
CA PRO A 46 -18.33 -11.21 -4.94
C PRO A 46 -17.49 -12.05 -3.96
N ASP A 47 -18.08 -12.47 -2.85
CA ASP A 47 -17.41 -13.33 -1.85
C ASP A 47 -17.40 -14.83 -2.21
N PHE A 48 -18.18 -15.23 -3.21
CA PHE A 48 -18.39 -16.62 -3.63
C PHE A 48 -18.82 -17.55 -2.49
N ALA A 49 -19.57 -17.05 -1.50
CA ALA A 49 -19.99 -17.84 -0.33
C ALA A 49 -20.76 -19.12 -0.69
N SER A 50 -21.53 -19.08 -1.79
CA SER A 50 -22.29 -20.23 -2.31
C SER A 50 -21.47 -21.23 -3.13
N ASP A 51 -20.20 -20.92 -3.43
CA ASP A 51 -19.28 -21.75 -4.22
C ASP A 51 -17.90 -21.83 -3.54
N PRO A 52 -17.71 -22.78 -2.60
CA PRO A 52 -16.47 -22.93 -1.86
C PRO A 52 -15.25 -23.21 -2.74
N ALA A 53 -15.43 -23.89 -3.88
CA ALA A 53 -14.36 -24.21 -4.81
C ALA A 53 -13.88 -22.94 -5.53
N ARG A 54 -14.80 -22.11 -6.00
CA ARG A 54 -14.47 -20.81 -6.60
C ARG A 54 -13.88 -19.85 -5.58
N ALA A 55 -14.40 -19.81 -4.35
CA ALA A 55 -13.81 -19.02 -3.27
C ALA A 55 -12.36 -19.44 -2.98
N ALA A 56 -12.06 -20.75 -2.96
CA ALA A 56 -10.71 -21.26 -2.78
C ALA A 56 -9.78 -20.88 -3.94
N ALA A 57 -10.23 -21.03 -5.19
CA ALA A 57 -9.46 -20.67 -6.37
C ALA A 57 -9.12 -19.18 -6.41
N VAL A 58 -10.06 -18.30 -6.02
CA VAL A 58 -9.81 -16.85 -5.92
C VAL A 58 -8.80 -16.54 -4.83
N ARG A 59 -8.92 -17.14 -3.64
CA ARG A 59 -7.92 -16.96 -2.57
C ARG A 59 -6.53 -17.39 -3.02
N GLU A 60 -6.40 -18.54 -3.68
CA GLU A 60 -5.11 -19.01 -4.19
C GLU A 60 -4.55 -18.06 -5.25
N ALA A 61 -5.37 -17.59 -6.18
CA ALA A 61 -4.97 -16.61 -7.18
C ALA A 61 -4.52 -15.29 -6.53
N SER A 62 -5.25 -14.79 -5.52
CA SER A 62 -4.86 -13.59 -4.77
C SER A 62 -3.55 -13.78 -3.99
N LEU A 63 -3.28 -14.98 -3.46
CA LEU A 63 -2.00 -15.26 -2.80
C LEU A 63 -0.84 -15.29 -3.80
N ARG A 64 -1.02 -15.90 -4.97
CA ARG A 64 -0.01 -15.89 -6.04
C ARG A 64 0.25 -14.48 -6.56
N ASP A 65 -0.80 -13.68 -6.71
CA ASP A 65 -0.69 -12.29 -7.11
C ASP A 65 0.08 -11.47 -6.05
N ARG A 66 -0.33 -11.59 -4.78
CA ARG A 66 0.36 -10.96 -3.64
C ARG A 66 1.85 -11.32 -3.61
N GLU A 67 2.20 -12.60 -3.76
CA GLU A 67 3.60 -13.05 -3.81
C GLU A 67 4.34 -12.38 -4.98
N ARG A 68 3.75 -12.40 -6.18
CA ARG A 68 4.34 -11.75 -7.36
C ARG A 68 4.60 -10.25 -7.15
N TYR A 69 3.69 -9.54 -6.51
CA TYR A 69 3.84 -8.10 -6.27
C TYR A 69 4.78 -7.76 -5.10
N LEU A 70 4.73 -8.54 -4.02
CA LEU A 70 5.42 -8.18 -2.77
C LEU A 70 6.80 -8.77 -2.60
N SER A 71 7.13 -9.91 -3.24
CA SER A 71 8.40 -10.62 -3.01
C SER A 71 9.21 -10.88 -4.28
N ALA A 72 8.60 -10.87 -5.47
CA ALA A 72 9.28 -11.29 -6.70
C ALA A 72 10.51 -10.42 -7.04
N GLY A 73 11.67 -11.07 -7.03
CA GLY A 73 12.96 -10.45 -7.33
C GLY A 73 13.54 -9.61 -6.19
N LEU A 74 12.95 -9.66 -4.99
CA LEU A 74 13.61 -9.19 -3.79
C LEU A 74 14.55 -10.27 -3.26
N ALA A 75 15.72 -9.85 -2.79
CA ALA A 75 16.67 -10.70 -2.09
C ALA A 75 16.90 -10.16 -0.67
N PRO A 76 17.01 -11.04 0.34
CA PRO A 76 17.29 -10.61 1.69
C PRO A 76 18.72 -10.05 1.79
N VAL A 77 18.86 -8.88 2.41
CA VAL A 77 20.15 -8.24 2.70
C VAL A 77 20.22 -7.91 4.18
N ASP A 78 21.28 -8.37 4.82
CA ASP A 78 21.59 -8.03 6.20
C ASP A 78 22.37 -6.72 6.29
N CYS A 79 21.91 -5.80 7.13
CA CYS A 79 22.68 -4.63 7.48
C CYS A 79 23.93 -5.07 8.25
N ARG A 80 25.13 -4.81 7.72
CA ARG A 80 26.40 -5.20 8.35
C ARG A 80 26.72 -4.43 9.64
N PHE A 81 25.94 -3.39 9.95
CA PHE A 81 26.10 -2.59 11.16
C PHE A 81 25.20 -3.05 12.32
N CYS A 82 23.92 -3.32 12.06
CA CYS A 82 22.94 -3.65 13.10
C CYS A 82 22.21 -5.00 12.88
N HIS A 83 22.59 -5.76 11.85
CA HIS A 83 22.12 -7.11 11.55
C HIS A 83 20.60 -7.26 11.41
N VAL A 84 19.93 -6.18 11.03
CA VAL A 84 18.53 -6.27 10.57
C VAL A 84 18.51 -6.74 9.13
N THR A 85 17.64 -7.70 8.83
CA THR A 85 17.38 -8.22 7.49
C THR A 85 16.24 -7.45 6.85
N VAL A 86 16.47 -6.98 5.63
CA VAL A 86 15.47 -6.30 4.78
C VAL A 86 15.48 -6.94 3.40
N ASP A 87 14.38 -6.80 2.67
CA ASP A 87 14.26 -7.33 1.32
C ASP A 87 14.58 -6.22 0.31
N VAL A 88 15.52 -6.49 -0.61
CA VAL A 88 16.08 -5.47 -1.51
C VAL A 88 15.98 -5.93 -2.96
N LYS A 89 15.59 -5.00 -3.84
CA LYS A 89 15.60 -5.19 -5.29
C LYS A 89 16.25 -4.00 -5.97
N LYS A 90 17.30 -4.25 -6.77
CA LYS A 90 17.89 -3.23 -7.63
C LYS A 90 17.09 -3.13 -8.92
N LEU A 91 16.62 -1.92 -9.22
CA LEU A 91 15.87 -1.62 -10.45
C LEU A 91 16.73 -0.83 -11.45
N GLY A 92 17.98 -0.57 -11.11
CA GLY A 92 18.98 0.13 -11.91
C GLY A 92 20.09 0.70 -11.02
N PRO A 93 21.11 1.37 -11.59
CA PRO A 93 22.27 1.85 -10.84
C PRO A 93 21.90 2.77 -9.68
N THR A 94 20.98 3.71 -9.90
CA THR A 94 20.54 4.71 -8.92
C THR A 94 19.24 4.33 -8.19
N HIS A 95 18.52 3.31 -8.66
CA HIS A 95 17.21 2.95 -8.13
C HIS A 95 17.25 1.61 -7.39
N THR A 96 16.93 1.66 -6.09
CA THR A 96 16.89 0.50 -5.21
C THR A 96 15.56 0.52 -4.46
N ALA A 97 14.75 -0.53 -4.63
CA ALA A 97 13.60 -0.77 -3.78
C ALA A 97 14.07 -1.50 -2.51
N VAL A 98 13.70 -0.99 -1.35
CA VAL A 98 13.99 -1.59 -0.04
C VAL A 98 12.69 -1.75 0.70
N GLN A 99 12.33 -2.99 0.99
CA GLN A 99 11.14 -3.33 1.75
C GLN A 99 11.52 -3.58 3.20
N TRP A 100 10.94 -2.77 4.08
CA TRP A 100 11.16 -2.85 5.52
C TRP A 100 10.01 -3.58 6.18
N ASN A 101 10.32 -4.64 6.94
CA ASN A 101 9.37 -5.22 7.88
C ASN A 101 9.43 -4.48 9.24
N SER A 102 8.36 -4.62 10.03
CA SER A 102 8.21 -3.94 11.32
C SER A 102 9.37 -4.25 12.28
N ALA A 103 9.83 -5.50 12.33
CA ALA A 103 10.92 -5.93 13.21
C ALA A 103 12.26 -5.32 12.81
N ALA A 104 12.56 -5.19 11.51
CA ALA A 104 13.78 -4.56 11.01
C ALA A 104 13.79 -3.06 11.29
N SER A 105 12.68 -2.37 11.05
CA SER A 105 12.55 -0.93 11.33
C SER A 105 12.70 -0.61 12.82
N GLN A 106 12.13 -1.44 13.70
CA GLN A 106 12.22 -1.24 15.14
C GLN A 106 13.62 -1.50 15.72
N ARG A 107 14.37 -2.44 15.14
CA ARG A 107 15.71 -2.83 15.61
C ARG A 107 16.86 -2.05 14.95
N CYS A 108 16.59 -1.31 13.89
CA CYS A 108 17.63 -0.56 13.18
C CYS A 108 18.25 0.50 14.11
N ALA A 109 19.55 0.39 14.39
CA ALA A 109 20.27 1.32 15.27
C ALA A 109 20.11 2.80 14.84
N VAL A 110 20.22 3.10 13.55
CA VAL A 110 20.05 4.48 13.04
C VAL A 110 18.64 5.01 13.29
N PHE A 111 17.60 4.19 13.05
CA PHE A 111 16.23 4.60 13.30
C PHE A 111 15.91 4.70 14.79
N THR A 112 16.56 3.90 15.63
CA THR A 112 16.47 4.01 17.09
C THR A 112 17.09 5.33 17.57
N GLU A 113 18.27 5.70 17.09
CA GLU A 113 18.91 6.99 17.41
C GLU A 113 18.05 8.17 16.95
N LEU A 114 17.51 8.12 15.73
CA LEU A 114 16.61 9.15 15.20
C LEU A 114 15.37 9.34 16.10
N ARG A 115 14.72 8.24 16.49
CA ARG A 115 13.58 8.29 17.41
C ARG A 115 13.98 8.85 18.79
N ALA A 116 15.16 8.48 19.30
CA ALA A 116 15.66 9.00 20.57
C ALA A 116 15.95 10.51 20.52
N SER A 117 16.38 11.03 19.36
CA SER A 117 16.54 12.48 19.13
C SER A 117 15.23 13.24 18.87
N GLY A 118 14.07 12.58 18.97
CA GLY A 118 12.76 13.17 18.70
C GLY A 118 12.40 13.28 17.21
N GLY A 119 13.16 12.62 16.33
CA GLY A 119 12.88 12.51 14.90
C GLY A 119 11.98 11.33 14.56
N ASP A 120 11.37 11.38 13.38
CA ASP A 120 10.52 10.31 12.85
C ASP A 120 11.29 9.50 11.79
N SER A 121 11.47 8.20 12.04
CA SER A 121 12.11 7.29 11.09
C SER A 121 11.33 7.17 9.77
N SER A 122 10.01 7.40 9.78
CA SER A 122 9.18 7.39 8.56
C SER A 122 9.54 8.52 7.59
N ARG A 123 10.09 9.62 8.10
CA ARG A 123 10.52 10.79 7.31
C ARG A 123 11.96 10.67 6.82
N SER A 124 12.69 9.64 7.26
CA SER A 124 14.06 9.39 6.84
C SER A 124 14.07 8.68 5.49
N ARG A 125 14.83 9.20 4.53
CA ARG A 125 14.90 8.62 3.17
C ARG A 125 15.39 7.17 3.17
N SER A 126 16.35 6.82 4.04
CA SER A 126 16.86 5.45 4.23
C SER A 126 17.86 5.41 5.39
N CYS A 127 18.24 4.20 5.81
CA CYS A 127 19.39 4.00 6.70
C CYS A 127 20.70 4.02 5.88
N PRO A 128 21.64 4.96 6.13
CA PRO A 128 22.88 5.07 5.36
C PRO A 128 23.77 3.83 5.54
N LYS A 129 23.81 3.24 6.74
CA LYS A 129 24.58 2.00 7.01
C LYS A 129 24.04 0.81 6.21
N LEU A 130 22.73 0.75 6.00
CA LEU A 130 22.12 -0.25 5.13
C LEU A 130 22.48 0.02 3.67
N ALA A 131 22.44 1.28 3.22
CA ALA A 131 22.83 1.62 1.85
C ALA A 131 24.27 1.17 1.53
N ASP A 132 25.19 1.29 2.49
CA ASP A 132 26.56 0.77 2.35
C ASP A 132 26.58 -0.76 2.26
N SER A 133 25.77 -1.43 3.08
CA SER A 133 25.63 -2.89 3.08
C SER A 133 25.06 -3.42 1.76
N ILE A 134 24.09 -2.71 1.17
CA ILE A 134 23.52 -3.04 -0.15
C ILE A 134 24.58 -2.92 -1.25
N ARG A 135 25.39 -1.84 -1.25
CA ARG A 135 26.48 -1.69 -2.24
C ARG A 135 27.51 -2.81 -2.14
N HIS A 136 27.81 -3.24 -0.92
CA HIS A 136 28.68 -4.38 -0.70
C HIS A 136 28.05 -5.70 -1.16
N ALA A 137 26.76 -5.92 -0.90
CA ALA A 137 26.05 -7.12 -1.40
C ALA A 137 26.08 -7.20 -2.94
N VAL A 138 25.98 -6.06 -3.63
CA VAL A 138 26.15 -6.00 -5.09
C VAL A 138 27.60 -6.32 -5.50
N SER A 139 28.61 -5.75 -4.83
CA SER A 139 30.02 -5.99 -5.19
C SER A 139 30.44 -7.44 -5.00
N GLU A 140 29.89 -8.14 -3.99
CA GLU A 140 30.15 -9.56 -3.73
C GLU A 140 29.32 -10.50 -4.63
N GLY A 141 28.39 -9.96 -5.42
CA GLY A 141 27.48 -10.76 -6.25
C GLY A 141 26.34 -11.44 -5.47
N CYS A 142 26.15 -11.09 -4.20
CA CYS A 142 25.02 -11.57 -3.39
C CYS A 142 23.68 -10.89 -3.76
N LEU A 143 23.74 -9.70 -4.38
CA LEU A 143 22.59 -8.97 -4.90
C LEU A 143 22.81 -8.61 -6.36
N GLU A 144 21.85 -8.89 -7.23
CA GLU A 144 21.92 -8.49 -8.64
C GLU A 144 21.94 -6.96 -8.76
N GLU A 145 22.80 -6.41 -9.64
CA GLU A 145 22.87 -4.96 -9.87
C GLU A 145 21.63 -4.41 -10.60
N MET A 146 20.95 -5.26 -11.35
CA MET A 146 19.64 -5.02 -11.94
C MET A 146 18.85 -6.32 -11.88
N SER A 147 17.70 -6.29 -11.21
CA SER A 147 16.89 -7.47 -11.02
C SER A 147 16.33 -7.97 -12.35
N SER A 148 16.51 -9.26 -12.59
CA SER A 148 15.95 -9.96 -13.76
C SER A 148 14.47 -10.33 -13.62
N ALA A 149 13.89 -10.16 -12.43
CA ALA A 149 12.51 -10.54 -12.17
C ALA A 149 11.52 -9.67 -12.97
N PRO A 150 10.51 -10.28 -13.63
CA PRO A 150 9.56 -9.55 -14.47
C PRO A 150 8.80 -8.50 -13.67
N SER A 151 8.45 -7.40 -14.33
CA SER A 151 7.62 -6.38 -13.71
C SER A 151 6.25 -6.96 -13.33
N PRO A 152 5.68 -6.53 -12.21
CA PRO A 152 4.30 -6.86 -11.89
C PRO A 152 3.37 -6.27 -12.95
N GLY A 153 2.56 -7.12 -13.60
CA GLY A 153 1.60 -6.71 -14.64
C GLY A 153 1.80 -7.36 -16.03
N ASP A 154 2.98 -7.92 -16.33
CA ASP A 154 3.28 -8.55 -17.63
C ASP A 154 2.93 -10.06 -17.63
N GLY A 155 1.76 -10.47 -17.14
CA GLY A 155 1.37 -11.87 -16.96
C GLY A 155 -0.01 -12.21 -17.50
#